data_AF-A0A1I1XK49-F1
#
_entry.id   AF-A0A1I1XK49-F1
#
_cell.length_a   1.000
_cell.length_b   1.000
_cell.length_c   1.000
_cell.angle_alpha   90.00
_cell.angle_beta   90.00
_cell.angle_gamma   90.00
#
_symmetry.space_group_name_H-M   'P 1'
#
loop_
_entity.id
_entity.type
_entity.pdbx_description
1 polymer ?
#
loop_
_entity_poly.entity_id
_entity_poly.type
_entity_poly.pdbx_seq_one_letter_code
_entity_poly.pdbx_strand_id
1 'polypeptide(L)'
;MTGTANSTEGLRRWLVETSERYGAAVLHVPEEEDHAPYSFSVGAWRRFGKPELVVIGLPEQVGRSVVDTYVERVGRGERFITGRLYEGFLAEQPVTFERVAGLYYPEYLGSAMLVYGDDDFPALQLLLPTPDTGLFPWSERAPEGFAAYQPVLTRSGAPESWKPGHDGA
;
A
#
# COMPACT_ATOMS: atom_id res chain seq x y z
N MET A 1 -30.03 -11.55 8.17
CA MET A 1 -28.66 -11.23 8.65
C MET A 1 -27.61 -12.32 8.33
N THR A 2 -27.97 -13.38 7.60
CA THR A 2 -27.10 -14.54 7.30
C THR A 2 -26.23 -14.37 6.05
N GLY A 3 -26.57 -13.43 5.15
CA GLY A 3 -25.84 -13.21 3.89
C GLY A 3 -24.46 -12.58 4.07
N THR A 4 -24.38 -11.50 4.87
CA THR A 4 -23.13 -10.76 5.12
C THR A 4 -22.09 -11.60 5.87
N ALA A 5 -22.50 -12.39 6.87
CA ALA A 5 -21.59 -13.25 7.61
C ALA A 5 -20.98 -14.35 6.72
N ASN A 6 -21.78 -14.95 5.83
CA ASN A 6 -21.29 -15.97 4.88
C ASN A 6 -20.35 -15.37 3.82
N SER A 7 -20.60 -14.14 3.35
CA SER A 7 -19.68 -13.47 2.40
C SER A 7 -18.35 -13.09 3.06
N THR A 8 -18.37 -12.65 4.31
CA THR A 8 -17.15 -12.29 5.06
C THR A 8 -16.28 -13.52 5.33
N GLU A 9 -16.87 -14.65 5.73
CA GLU A 9 -16.13 -15.90 5.94
C GLU A 9 -15.56 -16.45 4.62
N GLY A 10 -16.32 -16.34 3.52
CA GLY A 10 -15.84 -16.71 2.18
C GLY A 10 -14.65 -15.86 1.73
N LEU A 11 -14.73 -14.54 1.91
CA LEU A 11 -13.63 -13.62 1.61
C LEU A 11 -12.40 -13.95 2.46
N ARG A 12 -12.57 -14.08 3.78
CA ARG A 12 -11.48 -14.42 4.70
C ARG A 12 -10.78 -15.71 4.29
N ARG A 13 -11.52 -16.75 3.95
CA ARG A 13 -10.97 -18.02 3.47
C ARG A 13 -10.16 -17.84 2.19
N TRP A 14 -10.71 -17.13 1.21
CA TRP A 14 -10.00 -16.86 -0.04
C TRP A 14 -8.68 -16.10 0.18
N LEU A 15 -8.66 -15.11 1.08
CA LEU A 15 -7.46 -14.35 1.43
C LEU A 15 -6.38 -15.27 2.02
N VAL A 16 -6.78 -16.14 2.95
CA VAL A 16 -5.89 -17.12 3.58
C VAL A 16 -5.32 -18.10 2.55
N GLU A 17 -6.17 -18.75 1.76
CA GLU A 17 -5.74 -19.75 0.78
C GLU A 17 -4.85 -19.15 -0.31
N THR A 18 -5.20 -17.96 -0.80
CA THR A 18 -4.43 -17.24 -1.83
C THR A 18 -3.06 -16.81 -1.28
N SER A 19 -3.00 -16.26 -0.07
CA SER A 19 -1.73 -15.87 0.55
C SER A 19 -0.82 -17.05 0.88
N GLU A 20 -1.38 -18.20 1.24
CA GLU A 20 -0.59 -19.42 1.45
C GLU A 20 0.08 -19.91 0.16
N ARG A 21 -0.60 -19.77 -0.98
CA ARG A 21 -0.11 -20.19 -2.30
C ARG A 21 0.85 -19.20 -2.96
N TYR A 22 0.59 -17.90 -2.85
CA TYR A 22 1.27 -16.87 -3.63
C TYR A 22 2.09 -15.87 -2.78
N GLY A 23 2.10 -16.03 -1.46
CA GLY A 23 2.79 -15.13 -0.52
C GLY A 23 1.87 -14.04 0.02
N ALA A 24 0.98 -13.50 -0.80
CA ALA A 24 -0.12 -12.64 -0.37
C ALA A 24 -1.33 -12.81 -1.31
N ALA A 25 -2.52 -12.48 -0.81
CA ALA A 25 -3.65 -12.12 -1.66
C ALA A 25 -3.56 -10.62 -1.95
N VAL A 26 -3.78 -10.22 -3.21
CA VAL A 26 -3.81 -8.81 -3.60
C VAL A 26 -5.24 -8.41 -3.89
N LEU A 27 -5.72 -7.39 -3.18
CA LEU A 27 -7.01 -6.76 -3.47
C LEU A 27 -6.80 -5.45 -4.20
N HIS A 28 -7.81 -5.09 -5.01
CA HIS A 28 -7.93 -3.80 -5.65
C HIS A 28 -9.29 -3.20 -5.31
N VAL A 29 -9.31 -1.93 -4.94
CA VAL A 29 -10.51 -1.13 -4.74
C VAL A 29 -10.55 -0.09 -5.85
N PRO A 30 -11.61 -0.07 -6.67
CA PRO A 30 -11.74 0.87 -7.78
C PRO A 30 -11.90 2.30 -7.27
N GLU A 31 -11.78 3.25 -8.18
CA GLU A 31 -12.02 4.67 -7.90
C GLU A 31 -13.48 4.88 -7.49
N GLU A 32 -13.69 5.70 -6.46
CA GLU A 32 -14.99 6.20 -6.03
C GLU A 32 -14.97 7.74 -5.96
N GLU A 33 -16.12 8.39 -5.77
CA GLU A 33 -16.25 9.85 -5.87
C GLU A 33 -15.27 10.63 -4.97
N ASP A 34 -14.92 10.07 -3.80
CA ASP A 34 -14.09 10.73 -2.80
C ASP A 34 -12.67 10.14 -2.66
N HIS A 35 -12.31 9.08 -3.41
CA HIS A 35 -11.00 8.47 -3.29
C HIS A 35 -10.47 7.82 -4.58
N ALA A 36 -9.16 7.99 -4.79
CA ALA A 36 -8.42 7.34 -5.86
C ALA A 36 -8.40 5.82 -5.69
N PRO A 37 -8.28 5.04 -6.77
CA PRO A 37 -8.21 3.59 -6.69
C PRO A 37 -6.95 3.16 -5.93
N TYR A 38 -7.02 2.03 -5.23
CA TYR A 38 -5.87 1.52 -4.48
C TYR A 38 -5.78 0.01 -4.49
N SER A 39 -4.58 -0.51 -4.28
CA SER A 39 -4.31 -1.94 -4.18
C SER A 39 -3.50 -2.23 -2.93
N PHE A 40 -3.76 -3.37 -2.30
CA PHE A 40 -3.05 -3.74 -1.08
C PHE A 40 -2.88 -5.25 -0.92
N SER A 41 -1.87 -5.64 -0.16
CA SER A 41 -1.60 -7.03 0.17
C SER A 41 -2.35 -7.48 1.43
N VAL A 42 -2.69 -8.76 1.45
CA VAL A 42 -3.08 -9.49 2.66
C VAL A 42 -2.31 -10.80 2.71
N GLY A 43 -1.38 -10.90 3.65
CA GLY A 43 -0.66 -12.13 3.94
C GLY A 43 0.85 -11.95 4.08
N ALA A 44 1.42 -10.84 3.60
CA ALA A 44 2.85 -10.59 3.68
C ALA A 44 3.34 -10.63 5.15
N TRP A 45 2.52 -10.12 6.07
CA TRP A 45 2.81 -10.16 7.50
C TRP A 45 2.82 -11.59 8.04
N ARG A 46 1.73 -12.34 7.84
CA ARG A 46 1.62 -13.72 8.32
C ARG A 46 2.62 -14.68 7.68
N ARG A 47 3.00 -14.46 6.41
CA ARG A 47 3.86 -15.37 5.64
C ARG A 47 5.34 -15.08 5.82
N PHE A 48 5.72 -13.80 5.92
CA PHE A 48 7.13 -13.40 5.89
C PHE A 48 7.56 -12.56 7.11
N GLY A 49 6.63 -12.16 7.98
CA GLY A 49 6.91 -11.21 9.07
C GLY A 49 7.26 -9.81 8.54
N LYS A 50 6.65 -9.41 7.41
CA LYS A 50 6.92 -8.16 6.69
C LYS A 50 5.66 -7.32 6.62
N PRO A 51 5.74 -5.97 6.63
CA PRO A 51 4.54 -5.15 6.59
C PRO A 51 3.64 -5.48 5.40
N GLU A 52 2.32 -5.34 5.56
CA GLU A 52 1.44 -5.26 4.40
C GLU A 52 1.76 -4.00 3.58
N LEU A 53 1.46 -4.03 2.29
CA LEU A 53 1.61 -2.87 1.41
C LEU A 53 0.26 -2.35 0.98
N VAL A 54 0.13 -1.02 0.91
CA VAL A 54 -0.90 -0.32 0.14
C VAL A 54 -0.24 0.64 -0.87
N VAL A 55 -0.84 0.76 -2.06
CA VAL A 55 -0.48 1.75 -3.08
C VAL A 55 -1.76 2.39 -3.63
N ILE A 56 -1.76 3.72 -3.76
CA ILE A 56 -2.92 4.54 -4.16
C ILE A 56 -2.62 5.22 -5.50
N GLY A 57 -3.66 5.38 -6.33
CA GLY A 57 -3.60 6.17 -7.56
C GLY A 57 -3.10 5.40 -8.78
N LEU A 58 -3.10 4.06 -8.74
CA LEU A 58 -2.71 3.21 -9.87
C LEU A 58 -3.90 2.45 -10.46
N PRO A 59 -3.96 2.31 -11.81
CA PRO A 59 -4.89 1.39 -12.45
C PRO A 59 -4.72 -0.03 -11.92
N GLU A 60 -5.81 -0.81 -11.89
CA GLU A 60 -5.87 -2.15 -11.28
C GLU A 60 -4.68 -3.06 -11.62
N GLN A 61 -4.38 -3.23 -12.91
CA GLN A 61 -3.30 -4.14 -13.31
C GLN A 61 -1.93 -3.67 -12.80
N VAL A 62 -1.70 -2.35 -12.79
CA VAL A 62 -0.43 -1.75 -12.35
C VAL A 62 -0.32 -1.83 -10.83
N GLY A 63 -1.37 -1.44 -10.11
CA GLY A 63 -1.42 -1.50 -8.65
C GLY A 63 -1.20 -2.92 -8.13
N ARG A 64 -1.85 -3.92 -8.75
CA ARG A 64 -1.62 -5.33 -8.42
C ARG A 64 -0.19 -5.76 -8.69
N SER A 65 0.36 -5.43 -9.85
CA SER A 65 1.75 -5.77 -10.20
C SER A 65 2.77 -5.15 -9.24
N VAL A 66 2.54 -3.92 -8.77
CA VAL A 66 3.39 -3.24 -7.78
C VAL A 66 3.35 -3.97 -6.44
N VAL A 67 2.15 -4.35 -5.97
CA VAL A 67 2.00 -5.12 -4.73
C VAL A 67 2.65 -6.51 -4.85
N ASP A 68 2.43 -7.22 -5.96
CA ASP A 68 3.08 -8.51 -6.21
C ASP A 68 4.60 -8.41 -6.19
N THR A 69 5.15 -7.37 -6.82
CA THR A 69 6.60 -7.09 -6.82
C THR A 69 7.13 -6.87 -5.41
N TYR A 70 6.40 -6.12 -4.58
CA TYR A 70 6.77 -5.93 -3.17
C TYR A 70 6.76 -7.26 -2.42
N VAL A 71 5.70 -8.04 -2.56
CA VAL A 71 5.51 -9.34 -1.90
C VAL A 71 6.64 -10.31 -2.28
N GLU A 72 7.01 -10.36 -3.56
CA GLU A 72 8.14 -11.16 -4.06
C GLU A 72 9.47 -10.72 -3.41
N ARG A 73 9.74 -9.43 -3.38
CA ARG A 73 10.98 -8.86 -2.81
C ARG A 73 11.09 -9.11 -1.32
N VAL A 74 10.03 -8.87 -0.55
CA VAL A 74 10.04 -9.14 0.90
C VAL A 74 10.09 -10.63 1.21
N GLY A 75 9.50 -11.48 0.36
CA GLY A 75 9.61 -12.94 0.43
C GLY A 75 11.03 -13.46 0.20
N ARG A 76 11.85 -12.73 -0.57
CA ARG A 76 13.30 -12.96 -0.71
C ARG A 76 14.13 -12.39 0.43
N GLY A 77 13.50 -11.79 1.44
CA GLY A 77 14.14 -11.28 2.64
C GLY A 77 14.45 -9.79 2.61
N GLU A 78 14.14 -9.08 1.51
CA GLU A 78 14.38 -7.64 1.42
C GLU A 78 13.64 -6.86 2.52
N ARG A 79 14.20 -5.71 2.90
CA ARG A 79 13.63 -4.80 3.89
C ARG A 79 13.57 -3.40 3.28
N PHE A 80 12.37 -2.83 3.30
CA PHE A 80 12.13 -1.46 2.88
C PHE A 80 12.22 -0.52 4.09
N ILE A 81 13.07 0.50 3.97
CA ILE A 81 13.29 1.52 4.99
C ILE A 81 12.53 2.75 4.52
N THR A 82 11.68 3.27 5.39
CA THR A 82 10.87 4.45 5.08
C THR A 82 11.73 5.68 4.79
N GLY A 83 11.25 6.52 3.88
CA GLY A 83 12.00 7.68 3.39
C GLY A 83 13.07 7.37 2.33
N ARG A 84 13.54 6.12 2.18
CA ARG A 84 14.51 5.78 1.13
C ARG A 84 13.84 5.57 -0.23
N LEU A 85 14.55 5.94 -1.29
CA LEU A 85 14.17 5.66 -2.67
C LEU A 85 14.52 4.23 -3.07
N TYR A 86 13.59 3.61 -3.81
CA TYR A 86 13.72 2.27 -4.36
C TYR A 86 13.30 2.25 -5.82
N GLU A 87 14.08 1.57 -6.64
CA GLU A 87 13.76 1.31 -8.04
C GLU A 87 13.12 -0.08 -8.22
N GLY A 88 12.65 -0.36 -9.43
CA GLY A 88 12.16 -1.69 -9.82
C GLY A 88 10.71 -1.98 -9.45
N PHE A 89 9.92 -0.96 -9.10
CA PHE A 89 8.47 -1.07 -8.90
C PHE A 89 7.70 -0.56 -10.11
N LEU A 90 8.08 0.62 -10.59
CA LEU A 90 7.63 1.19 -11.84
C LEU A 90 8.86 1.46 -12.70
N ALA A 91 8.70 1.33 -14.02
CA ALA A 91 9.79 1.62 -14.95
C ALA A 91 10.24 3.08 -14.75
N GLU A 92 11.55 3.26 -14.56
CA GLU A 92 12.23 4.57 -14.59
C GLU A 92 11.87 5.57 -13.49
N GLN A 93 11.06 5.17 -12.49
CA GLN A 93 10.65 6.05 -11.39
C GLN A 93 10.97 5.43 -10.02
N PRO A 94 11.85 6.08 -9.22
CA PRO A 94 12.07 5.64 -7.86
C PRO A 94 10.84 5.95 -7.02
N VAL A 95 10.44 4.99 -6.20
CA VAL A 95 9.34 5.10 -5.24
C VAL A 95 9.92 5.21 -3.84
N THR A 96 9.14 5.74 -2.89
CA THR A 96 9.51 5.69 -1.47
C THR A 96 8.42 5.00 -0.66
N PHE A 97 8.71 4.74 0.61
CA PHE A 97 7.76 4.11 1.53
C PHE A 97 7.57 4.95 2.77
N GLU A 98 6.37 4.88 3.33
CA GLU A 98 6.06 5.42 4.65
C GLU A 98 5.18 4.46 5.45
N ARG A 99 5.23 4.55 6.78
CA ARG A 99 4.34 3.78 7.65
C ARG A 99 2.90 4.25 7.50
N VAL A 100 1.98 3.31 7.48
CA VAL A 100 0.53 3.60 7.56
C VAL A 100 0.15 3.73 9.03
N ALA A 101 -0.51 4.83 9.40
CA ALA A 101 -1.06 4.98 10.74
C ALA A 101 -2.32 4.11 10.90
N GLY A 102 -2.46 3.44 12.06
CA GLY A 102 -3.58 2.53 12.35
C GLY A 102 -4.98 3.13 12.14
N LEU A 103 -5.12 4.47 12.25
CA LEU A 103 -6.39 5.17 12.00
C LEU A 103 -6.91 4.97 10.55
N TYR A 104 -6.03 4.65 9.61
CA TYR A 104 -6.37 4.38 8.20
C TYR A 104 -6.66 2.91 7.91
N TYR A 105 -6.45 2.00 8.87
CA TYR A 105 -6.62 0.57 8.62
C TYR A 105 -8.07 0.18 8.31
N PRO A 106 -9.10 0.70 9.01
CA PRO A 106 -10.48 0.39 8.68
C PRO A 106 -10.85 0.78 7.24
N GLU A 107 -10.28 1.87 6.74
CA GLU A 107 -10.55 2.42 5.41
C GLU A 107 -9.79 1.66 4.32
N TYR A 108 -8.47 1.50 4.45
CA TYR A 108 -7.62 0.98 3.38
C TYR A 108 -7.27 -0.51 3.52
N LEU A 109 -7.37 -1.07 4.72
CA LEU A 109 -6.86 -2.42 5.05
C LEU A 109 -7.91 -3.28 5.78
N GLY A 110 -9.19 -2.91 5.74
CA GLY A 110 -10.24 -3.60 6.49
C GLY A 110 -10.35 -5.11 6.16
N SER A 111 -10.09 -5.49 4.90
CA SER A 111 -10.04 -6.91 4.52
C SER A 111 -8.86 -7.67 5.14
N ALA A 112 -7.73 -6.99 5.39
CA ALA A 112 -6.59 -7.58 6.09
C ALA A 112 -6.93 -7.83 7.57
N MET A 113 -7.67 -6.92 8.19
CA MET A 113 -8.15 -7.07 9.58
C MET A 113 -9.04 -8.30 9.76
N LEU A 114 -9.79 -8.72 8.73
CA LEU A 114 -10.56 -9.98 8.77
C LEU A 114 -9.66 -11.22 8.95
N VAL A 115 -8.42 -11.16 8.47
CA VAL A 115 -7.44 -12.25 8.57
C VAL A 115 -6.73 -12.20 9.91
N TYR A 116 -6.33 -11.01 10.36
CA TYR A 116 -5.50 -10.82 11.56
C TYR A 116 -6.29 -10.70 12.86
N GLY A 117 -7.58 -10.36 12.78
CA GLY A 117 -8.49 -10.24 13.92
C GLY A 117 -8.46 -8.87 14.58
N ASP A 118 -7.44 -8.05 14.34
CA ASP A 118 -7.33 -6.65 14.80
C ASP A 118 -6.35 -5.84 13.91
N ASP A 119 -6.01 -4.62 14.31
CA ASP A 119 -5.02 -3.73 13.69
C ASP A 119 -3.54 -4.00 14.05
N ASP A 120 -3.26 -5.11 14.77
CA ASP A 120 -1.92 -5.50 15.23
C ASP A 120 -1.06 -6.14 14.11
N PHE A 121 -0.91 -5.43 13.00
CA PHE A 121 0.03 -5.76 11.93
C PHE A 121 0.64 -4.48 11.35
N PRO A 122 1.93 -4.47 11.00
CA PRO A 122 2.54 -3.30 10.38
C PRO A 122 2.10 -3.17 8.91
N ALA A 123 1.93 -1.94 8.43
CA ALA A 123 1.69 -1.65 7.03
C ALA A 123 2.58 -0.49 6.53
N LEU A 124 2.94 -0.56 5.25
CA LEU A 124 3.64 0.46 4.50
C LEU A 124 2.77 0.96 3.35
N GLN A 125 2.81 2.27 3.12
CA GLN A 125 2.35 2.87 1.89
C GLN A 125 3.53 2.98 0.94
N LEU A 126 3.37 2.51 -0.30
CA LEU A 126 4.27 2.86 -1.40
C LEU A 126 3.80 4.19 -1.99
N LEU A 127 4.69 5.17 -1.98
CA LEU A 127 4.46 6.53 -2.43
C LEU A 127 5.11 6.74 -3.80
N LEU A 128 4.31 7.28 -4.72
CA LEU A 128 4.65 7.47 -6.12
C LEU A 128 4.91 8.95 -6.40
N PRO A 129 5.99 9.30 -7.11
CA PRO A 129 6.11 10.63 -7.67
C PRO A 129 5.20 10.78 -8.91
N THR A 130 4.98 12.02 -9.35
CA THR A 130 4.38 12.29 -10.66
C THR A 130 5.23 11.67 -11.76
N PRO A 131 4.63 11.06 -12.79
CA PRO A 131 5.42 10.38 -13.82
C PRO A 131 6.40 11.28 -14.58
N ASP A 132 5.98 12.50 -14.91
CA ASP A 132 6.76 13.38 -15.79
C ASP A 132 7.80 14.23 -15.05
N THR A 133 7.51 14.62 -13.80
CA THR A 133 8.33 15.59 -13.05
C THR A 133 9.07 15.00 -11.87
N GLY A 134 8.80 13.75 -11.49
CA GLY A 134 9.43 13.10 -10.34
C GLY A 134 9.06 13.72 -8.99
N LEU A 135 7.99 14.53 -8.93
CA LEU A 135 7.58 15.23 -7.72
C LEU A 135 6.65 14.37 -6.87
N PHE A 136 6.92 14.26 -5.58
CA PHE A 136 6.05 13.55 -4.64
C PHE A 136 4.83 14.40 -4.22
N PRO A 137 3.78 13.78 -3.65
CA PRO A 137 2.54 14.47 -3.28
C PRO A 137 2.71 15.68 -2.34
N TRP A 138 3.75 15.69 -1.50
CA TRP A 138 4.05 16.79 -0.56
C TRP A 138 4.93 17.90 -1.16
N SER A 139 5.37 17.78 -2.41
CA SER A 139 6.15 18.82 -3.06
C SER A 139 5.29 20.05 -3.33
N GLU A 140 5.79 21.24 -2.99
CA GLU A 140 5.14 22.52 -3.33
C GLU A 140 4.97 22.73 -4.84
N ARG A 141 5.76 22.02 -5.65
CA ARG A 141 5.71 22.09 -7.12
C ARG A 141 4.84 21.00 -7.74
N ALA A 142 4.27 20.10 -6.94
CA ALA A 142 3.39 19.06 -7.44
C ALA A 142 2.13 19.66 -8.08
N PRO A 143 1.51 18.97 -9.06
CA PRO A 143 0.24 19.40 -9.62
C PRO A 143 -0.83 19.61 -8.53
N GLU A 144 -1.69 20.61 -8.74
CA GLU A 144 -2.83 20.88 -7.86
C GLU A 144 -3.69 19.61 -7.74
N GLY A 145 -4.11 19.31 -6.50
CA GLY A 145 -4.91 18.12 -6.20
C GLY A 145 -4.10 16.82 -6.05
N PHE A 146 -2.80 16.78 -6.37
CA PHE A 146 -2.04 15.52 -6.27
C PHE A 146 -1.93 14.99 -4.83
N ALA A 147 -1.76 15.88 -3.84
CA ALA A 147 -1.79 15.52 -2.43
C ALA A 147 -3.14 14.93 -1.97
N ALA A 148 -4.24 15.36 -2.58
CA ALA A 148 -5.57 14.82 -2.29
C ALA A 148 -5.80 13.49 -3.03
N TYR A 149 -5.30 13.36 -4.26
CA TYR A 149 -5.39 12.14 -5.06
C TYR A 149 -4.56 10.99 -4.46
N GLN A 150 -3.38 11.30 -3.92
CA GLN A 150 -2.50 10.34 -3.25
C GLN A 150 -2.16 10.85 -1.84
N PRO A 151 -3.07 10.69 -0.86
CA PRO A 151 -2.83 11.14 0.51
C PRO A 151 -1.70 10.33 1.15
N VAL A 152 -0.92 10.98 2.02
CA VAL A 152 0.09 10.29 2.85
C VAL A 152 -0.59 9.77 4.11
N LEU A 153 -0.65 8.46 4.27
CA LEU A 153 -1.42 7.79 5.33
C LEU A 153 -0.70 7.77 6.70
N THR A 154 0.07 8.81 7.00
CA THR A 154 0.67 9.01 8.33
C THR A 154 -0.28 9.78 9.23
N ARG A 155 0.00 9.81 10.54
CA ARG A 155 -0.83 10.59 11.47
C ARG A 155 -0.82 12.09 11.15
N SER A 156 0.28 12.59 10.62
CA SER A 156 0.43 14.00 10.25
C SER A 156 -0.15 14.37 8.89
N GLY A 157 -0.52 13.38 8.04
CA GLY A 157 -0.88 13.62 6.65
C GLY A 157 0.30 14.03 5.75
N ALA A 158 1.53 13.92 6.26
CA ALA A 158 2.78 14.29 5.60
C ALA A 158 3.83 13.18 5.82
N PRO A 159 4.86 13.04 4.97
CA PRO A 159 5.87 12.01 5.21
C PRO A 159 6.63 12.30 6.51
N GLU A 160 6.72 11.30 7.39
CA GLU A 160 7.37 11.43 8.70
C GLU A 160 8.83 10.96 8.67
N SER A 161 9.19 10.19 7.64
CA SER A 161 10.51 9.61 7.41
C SER A 161 11.29 10.31 6.29
N TRP A 162 10.64 11.12 5.46
CA TRP A 162 11.28 11.83 4.35
C TRP A 162 12.09 13.04 4.82
N LYS A 163 13.31 13.18 4.32
CA LYS A 163 14.20 14.32 4.58
C LYS A 163 14.52 15.05 3.26
N PRO A 164 13.98 16.27 3.05
CA PRO A 164 14.32 17.08 1.89
C PRO A 164 15.83 17.26 1.71
N GLY A 165 16.32 17.16 0.48
CA GLY A 165 17.74 17.27 0.12
C GLY A 165 18.60 16.04 0.44
N HIS A 166 18.08 15.04 1.17
CA HIS A 166 18.75 13.76 1.42
C HIS A 166 18.07 12.61 0.68
N ASP A 167 16.74 12.56 0.73
CA ASP A 167 15.96 11.47 0.14
C ASP A 167 15.41 11.81 -1.25
N GLY A 168 15.53 13.08 -1.68
CA GLY A 168 15.10 13.61 -2.96
C GLY A 168 15.10 15.14 -2.95
N ALA A 169 14.67 15.76 -4.04
CA ALA A 169 14.68 17.21 -4.22
C ALA A 169 13.92 17.96 -3.11
#